data_AF-A0AAF0S215-F1
#
_entry.id   AF-A0AAF0S215-F1
#
_cell.length_a   1.000
_cell.length_b   1.000
_cell.length_c   1.000
_cell.angle_alpha   90.00
_cell.angle_beta   90.00
_cell.angle_gamma   90.00
#
_symmetry.space_group_name_H-M   'P 1'
#
loop_
_entity.id
_entity.type
_entity.pdbx_description
1 polymer ?
#
loop_
_entity_poly.entity_id
_entity_poly.type
_entity_poly.pdbx_seq_one_letter_code
_entity_poly.pdbx_strand_id
1 'polypeptide(L)'
;MSTPGTASSSSANQVGDALMALHRATEHPFDMAFEDGQFIATRQLGRSGGGTVTTYRYGIRLLPETNEYRRLMRTSTRSSTGGSGTFTFNSRWITKPVDDTLAAHGWKPRRTAIGKLFRRVLAMPT
;
A
#
# COMPACT_ATOMS: atom_id res chain seq x y z
N MET A 1 -12.52 4.81 -37.57
CA MET A 1 -12.84 4.07 -36.33
C MET A 1 -11.66 4.23 -35.39
N SER A 2 -11.80 5.05 -34.35
CA SER A 2 -10.72 5.31 -33.39
C SER A 2 -10.65 4.15 -32.38
N THR A 3 -9.48 3.53 -32.26
CA THR A 3 -9.20 2.56 -31.20
C THR A 3 -9.29 3.27 -29.84
N PRO A 4 -9.96 2.69 -28.83
CA PRO A 4 -9.89 3.24 -27.49
C PRO A 4 -8.45 3.07 -27.00
N GLY A 5 -7.77 4.20 -26.75
CA GLY A 5 -6.45 4.20 -26.15
C GLY A 5 -6.52 3.53 -24.78
N THR A 6 -6.07 2.29 -24.70
CA THR A 6 -5.68 1.67 -23.43
C THR A 6 -4.64 2.61 -22.83
N ALA A 7 -4.99 3.35 -21.78
CA ALA A 7 -4.01 4.10 -21.02
C ALA A 7 -2.91 3.11 -20.61
N SER A 8 -1.73 3.23 -21.22
CA SER A 8 -0.61 2.32 -20.98
C SER A 8 -0.29 2.36 -19.49
N SER A 9 -0.49 1.24 -18.80
CA SER A 9 -0.08 1.12 -17.41
C SER A 9 1.42 1.35 -17.34
N SER A 10 1.88 2.17 -16.38
CA SER A 10 3.31 2.42 -16.20
C SER A 10 4.02 1.11 -15.86
N SER A 11 5.28 0.99 -16.30
CA SER A 11 6.08 -0.20 -16.01
C SER A 11 6.34 -0.33 -14.49
N ALA A 12 6.67 -1.53 -14.03
CA ALA A 12 6.96 -1.77 -12.62
C ALA A 12 8.09 -0.90 -12.07
N ASN A 13 9.08 -0.57 -12.92
CA ASN A 13 10.19 0.32 -12.56
C ASN A 13 9.69 1.75 -12.35
N GLN A 14 8.87 2.29 -13.26
CA GLN A 14 8.28 3.63 -13.12
C GLN A 14 7.41 3.76 -11.86
N VAL A 15 6.62 2.73 -11.55
CA VAL A 15 5.81 2.69 -10.33
C VAL A 15 6.67 2.53 -9.09
N GLY A 16 7.72 1.73 -9.15
CA GLY A 16 8.70 1.61 -8.07
C GLY A 16 9.36 2.94 -7.74
N ASP A 17 9.78 3.68 -8.76
CA ASP A 17 10.36 5.02 -8.60
C ASP A 17 9.36 6.00 -7.98
N ALA A 18 8.09 5.97 -8.43
CA ALA A 18 7.03 6.80 -7.86
C ALA A 18 6.71 6.45 -6.40
N LEU A 19 6.71 5.16 -6.05
CA LEU A 19 6.55 4.71 -4.67
C LEU A 19 7.71 5.15 -3.78
N MET A 20 8.95 5.07 -4.28
CA MET A 20 10.12 5.56 -3.55
C MET A 20 10.14 7.09 -3.44
N ALA A 21 9.53 7.81 -4.39
CA ALA A 21 9.38 9.27 -4.30
C ALA A 21 8.47 9.70 -3.13
N LEU A 22 7.51 8.87 -2.72
CA LEU A 22 6.65 9.15 -1.55
C LEU A 22 7.46 9.31 -0.26
N HIS A 23 8.59 8.61 -0.11
CA HIS A 23 9.49 8.76 1.05
C HIS A 23 10.21 10.12 1.08
N ARG A 24 10.41 10.74 -0.07
CA ARG A 24 11.05 12.06 -0.18
C ARG A 24 10.04 13.22 -0.13
N ALA A 25 8.74 12.92 -0.09
CA ALA A 25 7.70 13.93 0.01
C ALA A 25 7.58 14.39 1.47
N THR A 26 7.72 15.70 1.69
CA THR A 26 7.64 16.32 3.02
C THR A 26 6.24 16.20 3.65
N GLU A 27 5.25 15.76 2.88
CA GLU A 27 3.83 15.70 3.24
C GLU A 27 3.42 14.40 3.95
N HIS A 28 4.32 13.41 4.04
CA HIS A 28 3.96 12.06 4.46
C HIS A 28 4.79 11.58 5.66
N PRO A 29 4.15 11.24 6.81
CA PRO A 29 4.87 10.84 8.01
C PRO A 29 5.23 9.34 7.98
N PHE A 30 5.76 8.84 6.87
CA PHE A 30 6.21 7.45 6.72
C PHE A 30 7.41 7.34 5.78
N ASP A 31 8.25 6.34 6.04
CA ASP A 31 9.38 5.99 5.19
C ASP A 31 8.98 4.93 4.16
N MET A 32 9.62 4.90 3.00
CA MET A 32 9.48 3.82 2.01
C MET A 32 10.83 3.15 1.79
N ALA A 33 10.82 1.83 1.77
CA ALA A 33 11.96 1.00 1.44
C ALA A 33 11.57 -0.12 0.48
N PHE A 34 12.53 -0.69 -0.22
CA PHE A 34 12.35 -1.92 -0.98
C PHE A 34 13.12 -3.06 -0.30
N GLU A 35 12.40 -4.06 0.22
CA GLU A 35 12.95 -5.18 1.00
C GLU A 35 12.31 -6.47 0.49
N ASP A 36 13.05 -7.57 0.38
CA ASP A 36 12.48 -8.90 0.04
C ASP A 36 11.56 -8.94 -1.21
N GLY A 37 11.82 -8.08 -2.20
CA GLY A 37 11.00 -8.00 -3.42
C GLY A 37 9.65 -7.28 -3.25
N GLN A 38 9.50 -6.45 -2.21
CA GLN A 38 8.29 -5.70 -1.89
C GLN A 38 8.65 -4.28 -1.42
N PHE A 39 7.79 -3.31 -1.74
CA PHE A 39 7.87 -1.95 -1.22
C PHE A 39 7.22 -1.90 0.16
N ILE A 40 7.92 -1.41 1.16
CA ILE A 40 7.48 -1.34 2.55
C ILE A 40 7.37 0.13 2.93
N ALA A 41 6.14 0.58 3.18
CA ALA A 41 5.87 1.85 3.85
C ALA A 41 5.92 1.64 5.36
N THR A 42 6.81 2.32 6.08
CA THR A 42 7.01 2.16 7.53
C THR A 42 6.74 3.47 8.26
N ARG A 43 5.96 3.41 9.33
CA ARG A 43 5.79 4.53 10.25
C ARG A 43 6.03 4.09 11.68
N GLN A 44 6.95 4.76 12.35
CA GLN A 44 7.14 4.62 13.79
C GLN A 44 6.16 5.53 14.53
N LEU A 45 5.50 4.98 15.53
CA LEU A 45 4.50 5.63 16.36
C LEU A 45 4.99 5.53 17.81
N GLY A 46 5.43 6.63 18.39
CA GLY A 46 5.99 6.61 19.75
C GLY A 46 6.66 7.93 20.11
N ARG A 47 6.89 8.16 21.39
CA ARG A 47 7.64 9.31 21.88
C ARG A 47 9.13 8.96 21.87
N SER A 48 9.93 9.70 21.10
CA SER A 48 11.38 9.65 21.23
C SER A 48 11.74 10.14 22.64
N GLY A 49 12.34 9.29 23.47
CA GLY A 49 12.65 9.61 24.88
C GLY A 49 12.24 8.58 25.93
N GLY A 50 11.73 7.40 25.55
CA GLY A 50 11.56 6.25 26.45
C GLY A 50 10.09 5.92 26.75
N GLY A 51 9.66 4.73 26.34
CA GLY A 51 8.42 4.13 26.84
C GLY A 51 7.73 3.17 25.87
N THR A 52 7.40 3.59 24.64
CA THR A 52 6.71 2.72 23.66
C THR A 52 6.93 3.19 22.23
N VAL A 53 7.44 2.30 21.36
CA VAL A 53 7.48 2.48 19.91
C VAL A 53 6.65 1.37 19.27
N THR A 54 5.65 1.75 18.48
CA THR A 54 4.85 0.87 17.64
C THR A 54 5.21 1.12 16.19
N THR A 55 5.58 0.08 15.44
CA THR A 55 5.96 0.23 14.04
C THR A 55 4.87 -0.31 13.12
N TYR A 56 4.23 0.57 12.38
CA TYR A 56 3.28 0.17 11.34
C TYR A 56 4.04 -0.04 10.03
N ARG A 57 3.91 -1.23 9.42
CA ARG A 57 4.47 -1.51 8.09
C ARG A 57 3.37 -1.92 7.12
N TYR A 58 3.37 -1.30 5.95
CA TYR A 58 2.47 -1.60 4.84
C TYR A 58 3.30 -2.05 3.64
N GLY A 59 3.27 -3.36 3.37
CA GLY A 59 3.99 -3.96 2.25
C GLY A 59 3.15 -4.00 0.98
N ILE A 60 3.77 -3.70 -0.15
CA ILE A 60 3.21 -3.78 -1.49
C ILE A 60 4.13 -4.64 -2.34
N ARG A 61 3.57 -5.70 -2.94
CA ARG A 61 4.27 -6.50 -3.94
C ARG A 61 3.67 -6.26 -5.31
N LEU A 62 4.49 -5.78 -6.23
CA LEU A 62 4.11 -5.58 -7.62
C LEU A 62 4.08 -6.94 -8.36
N LEU A 63 3.08 -7.12 -9.22
CA LEU A 63 2.91 -8.25 -10.15
C LEU A 63 2.92 -7.68 -11.58
N PRO A 64 4.11 -7.50 -12.18
CA PRO A 64 4.26 -6.83 -13.48
C PRO A 64 3.52 -7.54 -14.62
N GLU A 65 3.45 -8.87 -14.58
CA GLU A 65 2.78 -9.71 -15.59
C GLU A 65 1.31 -9.33 -15.82
N THR A 66 0.64 -8.80 -14.79
CA THR A 66 -0.80 -8.49 -14.82
C THR A 66 -1.11 -7.02 -14.52
N ASN A 67 -0.10 -6.17 -14.33
CA ASN A 67 -0.26 -4.80 -13.80
C ASN A 67 -1.10 -4.74 -12.51
N GLU A 68 -0.91 -5.75 -11.66
CA GLU A 68 -1.60 -5.86 -10.38
C GLU A 68 -0.62 -5.71 -9.21
N TYR A 69 -1.12 -5.37 -8.04
CA TYR A 69 -0.33 -5.39 -6.81
C TYR A 69 -1.02 -6.18 -5.70
N ARG A 70 -0.23 -6.84 -4.86
CA ARG A 70 -0.70 -7.46 -3.61
C ARG A 70 -0.37 -6.58 -2.43
N ARG A 71 -1.36 -6.37 -1.58
CA ARG A 71 -1.19 -5.73 -0.27
C ARG A 71 -0.75 -6.80 0.72
N LEU A 72 0.38 -6.56 1.36
CA LEU A 72 0.99 -7.39 2.39
C LEU A 72 1.06 -6.52 3.64
N MET A 73 -0.06 -6.39 4.36
CA MET A 73 -0.06 -5.63 5.61
C MET A 73 0.80 -6.37 6.63
N ARG A 74 1.84 -5.71 7.15
CA ARG A 74 2.78 -6.30 8.11
C ARG A 74 2.81 -5.43 9.36
N THR A 75 1.93 -5.69 10.31
CA THR A 75 1.96 -5.00 11.60
C THR A 75 3.17 -5.51 12.41
N SER A 76 4.07 -4.64 12.87
CA SER A 76 5.20 -5.07 13.72
C SER A 76 5.29 -4.34 15.06
N THR A 77 5.14 -5.18 16.09
CA THR A 77 5.67 -5.16 17.46
C THR A 77 5.63 -3.86 18.28
N ARG A 78 5.03 -3.97 19.47
CA ARG A 78 5.22 -3.04 20.59
C ARG A 78 6.44 -3.47 21.38
N SER A 79 7.39 -2.58 21.63
CA SER A 79 8.23 -2.68 22.82
C SER A 79 7.66 -1.73 23.86
N SER A 80 7.31 -2.23 25.05
CA SER A 80 6.93 -1.40 26.19
C SER A 80 7.83 -1.71 27.36
N THR A 81 8.54 -0.69 27.84
CA THR A 81 9.07 -0.69 29.21
C THR A 81 8.19 0.29 29.98
N GLY A 82 7.12 -0.23 30.60
CA GLY A 82 6.31 0.48 31.59
C GLY A 82 5.63 1.78 31.14
N GLY A 83 4.50 1.69 30.43
CA GLY A 83 3.63 2.85 30.22
C GLY A 83 2.49 2.57 29.24
N SER A 84 1.26 2.45 29.75
CA SER A 84 0.05 2.27 28.93
C SER A 84 -0.40 3.62 28.36
N GLY A 85 0.17 4.04 27.23
CA GLY A 85 -0.35 5.16 26.45
C GLY A 85 -1.24 4.67 25.30
N THR A 86 -2.47 5.19 25.21
CA THR A 86 -3.34 4.95 24.05
C THR A 86 -2.90 5.86 22.91
N PHE A 87 -2.33 5.29 21.85
CA PHE A 87 -1.98 6.03 20.63
C PHE A 87 -3.06 5.85 19.56
N THR A 88 -3.59 6.94 19.01
CA THR A 88 -4.54 6.89 17.89
C THR A 88 -3.79 7.06 16.58
N PHE A 89 -3.67 5.97 15.82
CA PHE A 89 -3.06 5.96 14.48
C PHE A 89 -4.11 5.70 13.40
N ASN A 90 -4.16 6.57 12.40
CA ASN A 90 -4.97 6.35 11.21
C ASN A 90 -4.10 5.77 10.08
N SER A 91 -4.29 4.48 9.77
CA SER A 91 -3.57 3.78 8.70
C SER A 91 -3.78 4.40 7.32
N ARG A 92 -4.87 5.15 7.12
CA ARG A 92 -5.18 5.83 5.85
C ARG A 92 -4.14 6.88 5.47
N TRP A 93 -3.38 7.43 6.43
CA TRP A 93 -2.31 8.38 6.13
C TRP A 93 -1.14 7.75 5.37
N ILE A 94 -1.03 6.42 5.40
CA ILE A 94 0.01 5.67 4.67
C ILE A 94 -0.63 4.95 3.48
N THR A 95 -1.75 4.26 3.69
CA THR A 95 -2.35 3.44 2.65
C THR A 95 -2.93 4.28 1.51
N LYS A 96 -3.52 5.45 1.79
CA LYS A 96 -4.11 6.31 0.75
C LYS A 96 -3.08 6.82 -0.27
N PRO A 97 -1.98 7.49 0.12
CA PRO A 97 -1.01 7.99 -0.86
C PRO A 97 -0.38 6.86 -1.68
N VAL A 98 -0.05 5.73 -1.05
CA VAL A 98 0.47 4.55 -1.75
C VAL A 98 -0.54 3.99 -2.76
N ASP A 99 -1.80 3.83 -2.35
CA ASP A 99 -2.87 3.33 -3.21
C ASP A 99 -3.19 4.31 -4.36
N ASP A 100 -3.18 5.62 -4.09
CA ASP A 100 -3.42 6.68 -5.08
C ASP A 100 -2.29 6.73 -6.12
N THR A 101 -1.02 6.60 -5.71
CA THR A 101 0.12 6.47 -6.64
C THR A 101 -0.03 5.24 -7.53
N LEU A 102 -0.33 4.06 -6.95
CA LEU A 102 -0.55 2.84 -7.74
C LEU A 102 -1.69 3.03 -8.76
N ALA A 103 -2.81 3.62 -8.34
CA ALA A 103 -3.95 3.88 -9.20
C ALA A 103 -3.64 4.88 -10.33
N ALA A 104 -2.90 5.96 -10.03
CA ALA A 104 -2.48 6.96 -11.01
C ALA A 104 -1.61 6.35 -12.12
N HIS A 105 -0.83 5.32 -11.77
CA HIS A 105 0.00 4.57 -12.72
C HIS A 105 -0.72 3.39 -13.41
N GLY A 106 -2.02 3.21 -13.16
CA GLY A 106 -2.85 2.16 -13.77
C GLY A 106 -2.77 0.80 -13.09
N TRP A 107 -2.13 0.70 -11.93
CA TRP A 107 -1.97 -0.55 -11.18
C TRP A 107 -3.18 -0.86 -10.32
N LYS A 108 -3.61 -2.13 -10.32
CA LYS A 108 -4.85 -2.55 -9.65
C LYS A 108 -4.56 -3.51 -8.49
N PRO A 109 -5.32 -3.45 -7.39
CA PRO A 109 -5.18 -4.43 -6.33
C PRO A 109 -5.60 -5.80 -6.87
N ARG A 110 -4.75 -6.82 -6.70
CA ARG A 110 -5.07 -8.19 -7.04
C ARG A 110 -6.27 -8.65 -6.24
N ARG A 111 -7.40 -8.82 -6.90
CA ARG A 111 -8.63 -9.34 -6.28
C ARG A 111 -8.41 -10.81 -5.91
N THR A 112 -8.60 -11.15 -4.64
CA THR A 112 -8.80 -12.55 -4.24
C THR A 112 -10.05 -13.08 -4.95
N ALA A 113 -10.00 -14.33 -5.40
CA ALA A 113 -10.98 -14.93 -6.32
C ALA A 113 -12.45 -14.87 -5.85
N ILE A 114 -12.71 -14.58 -4.58
CA ILE A 114 -14.05 -14.40 -3.98
C ILE A 114 -14.83 -13.26 -4.66
N GLY A 115 -14.16 -12.19 -5.10
CA GLY A 115 -14.82 -11.07 -5.77
C GLY A 115 -15.31 -11.35 -7.20
N LYS A 116 -14.84 -12.42 -7.84
CA LYS A 116 -15.32 -12.83 -9.18
C LYS A 116 -16.63 -13.63 -9.12
N LEU A 117 -16.93 -14.27 -7.98
CA LEU A 117 -18.12 -15.11 -7.84
C LEU A 117 -19.41 -14.27 -7.67
N PHE A 118 -19.37 -13.14 -6.94
CA PHE A 118 -20.56 -12.32 -6.67
C PHE A 118 -21.12 -11.57 -7.89
N ARG A 119 -20.31 -11.27 -8.92
CA ARG A 119 -20.83 -10.63 -10.15
C ARG A 119 -21.57 -11.62 -11.05
N ARG A 120 -21.38 -12.93 -10.86
CA ARG A 120 -22.02 -13.96 -11.69
C ARG A 120 -23.40 -14.38 -11.17
N VAL A 121 -23.73 -14.11 -9.90
CA VAL A 121 -25.05 -14.44 -9.31
C VAL A 121 -26.09 -13.34 -9.60
N LEU A 122 -25.67 -12.08 -9.84
CA LEU A 122 -26.58 -10.97 -10.18
C LEU A 122 -26.80 -10.76 -11.69
N ALA A 123 -26.23 -11.62 -12.54
CA ALA A 123 -26.37 -11.56 -14.00
C ALA A 123 -27.18 -12.75 -14.54
N MET A 124 -28.20 -13.20 -13.79
CA MET A 124 -29.25 -14.07 -14.33
C MET A 124 -30.35 -13.17 -14.91
N PRO A 125 -30.52 -13.12 -16.24
CA PRO A 125 -31.70 -12.49 -16.82
C PRO A 125 -32.93 -13.32 -16.44
N THR A 126 -33.93 -12.66 -15.86
CA THR A 126 -35.30 -13.16 -15.79
C THR A 126 -36.02 -12.75 -17.06
#